data_AF-A0A0K2T854-F1
#
_entry.id   AF-A0A0K2T854-F1
#
_cell.length_a   1.000
_cell.length_b   1.000
_cell.length_c   1.000
_cell.angle_alpha   90.00
_cell.angle_beta   90.00
_cell.angle_gamma   90.00
#
_symmetry.space_group_name_H-M   'P 1'
#
loop_
_entity.id
_entity.type
_entity.pdbx_description
1 polymer ?
#
loop_
_entity_poly.entity_id
_entity_poly.type
_entity_poly.pdbx_seq_one_letter_code
_entity_poly.pdbx_strand_id
1 'polypeptide(L)'
;MQPMLVNIFDGSMQYQEELSEMQNDKSVKTLFNIKGEMTWLCYETGTKYSHSTNFARKFLLPFPFSYLAECGFSAVNDLLLKKINELDINKRGDLRIKLTK
;
A
#
# COMPACT_ATOMS: atom_id res chain seq x y z
N MET A 1 -2.04 13.25 -5.50
CA MET A 1 -1.25 13.14 -6.75
C MET A 1 -1.97 12.16 -7.67
N GLN A 2 -2.20 12.49 -8.94
CA GLN A 2 -2.75 11.54 -9.93
C GLN A 2 -1.58 10.75 -10.55
N PRO A 3 -1.39 9.46 -10.23
CA PRO A 3 -0.23 8.68 -10.68
C PRO A 3 -0.24 8.37 -12.19
N MET A 4 -1.31 8.70 -12.90
CA MET A 4 -1.50 8.41 -14.32
C MET A 4 -1.01 9.52 -15.27
N LEU A 5 -0.58 10.68 -14.74
CA LEU A 5 0.00 11.78 -15.51
C LEU A 5 1.49 11.90 -15.19
N VAL A 6 2.28 10.92 -15.63
CA VAL A 6 3.73 10.96 -15.51
C VAL A 6 4.30 11.55 -16.79
N ASN A 7 5.10 12.62 -16.68
CA ASN A 7 5.88 13.14 -17.79
C ASN A 7 7.01 12.14 -18.09
N ILE A 8 6.94 11.50 -19.25
CA ILE A 8 7.68 10.28 -19.58
C ILE A 8 9.17 10.56 -19.81
N PHE A 9 9.60 11.82 -19.98
CA PHE A 9 10.90 12.17 -20.57
C PHE A 9 12.18 11.96 -19.73
N ASP A 10 12.11 11.52 -18.47
CA ASP A 10 13.28 11.43 -17.57
C ASP A 10 13.53 10.02 -16.97
N GLY A 11 13.13 8.96 -17.69
CA GLY A 11 13.22 7.56 -17.23
C GLY A 11 14.02 6.66 -18.16
N SER A 12 14.50 5.51 -17.66
CA SER A 12 15.09 4.49 -18.54
C SER A 12 14.05 3.99 -19.54
N MET A 13 14.48 3.67 -20.76
CA MET A 13 13.62 3.30 -21.90
C MET A 13 12.59 2.20 -21.55
N GLN A 14 12.98 1.26 -20.68
CA GLN A 14 12.11 0.16 -20.20
C GLN A 14 10.90 0.66 -19.39
N TYR A 15 11.07 1.70 -18.56
CA TYR A 15 9.93 2.29 -17.83
C TYR A 15 9.07 3.15 -18.74
N GLN A 16 9.67 3.85 -19.71
CA GLN A 16 8.91 4.71 -20.63
C GLN A 16 7.92 3.89 -21.47
N GLU A 17 8.36 2.75 -21.98
CA GLU A 17 7.55 1.85 -22.81
C GLU A 17 6.41 1.24 -21.99
N GLU A 18 6.71 0.64 -20.83
CA GLU A 18 5.69 0.07 -19.94
C GLU A 18 4.67 1.13 -19.47
N LEU A 19 5.13 2.33 -19.09
CA LEU A 19 4.24 3.40 -18.62
C LEU A 19 3.35 3.96 -19.74
N SER A 20 3.88 4.07 -20.96
CA SER A 20 3.11 4.50 -22.13
C SER A 20 2.00 3.49 -22.48
N GLU A 21 2.33 2.19 -22.45
CA GLU A 21 1.34 1.13 -22.65
C GLU A 21 0.29 1.12 -21.53
N MET A 22 0.73 1.23 -20.28
CA MET A 22 -0.16 1.23 -19.12
C MET A 22 -1.10 2.44 -19.11
N GLN A 23 -0.63 3.62 -19.56
CA GLN A 23 -1.49 4.81 -19.74
C GLN A 23 -2.57 4.60 -20.79
N ASN A 24 -2.34 3.76 -21.80
CA ASN A 24 -3.33 3.46 -22.84
C ASN A 24 -4.19 2.22 -22.52
N ASP A 25 -3.82 1.45 -21.51
CA ASP A 25 -4.55 0.26 -21.10
C ASP A 25 -5.81 0.58 -20.28
N LYS A 26 -6.97 0.39 -20.92
CA LYS A 26 -8.29 0.55 -20.28
C LYS A 26 -8.53 -0.44 -19.15
N SER A 27 -7.99 -1.65 -19.24
CA SER A 27 -8.18 -2.70 -18.23
C SER A 27 -7.48 -2.32 -16.94
N VAL A 28 -6.23 -1.86 -17.01
CA VAL A 28 -5.47 -1.38 -15.85
C VAL A 28 -6.11 -0.14 -15.24
N LYS A 29 -6.58 0.81 -16.07
CA LYS A 29 -7.31 1.98 -15.58
C LYS A 29 -8.57 1.59 -14.79
N THR A 30 -9.31 0.61 -15.28
CA THR A 30 -10.50 0.10 -14.60
C THR A 30 -10.12 -0.61 -13.30
N LEU A 31 -9.09 -1.45 -13.33
CA LEU A 31 -8.56 -2.14 -12.16
C LEU A 31 -8.08 -1.15 -11.08
N PHE A 32 -7.38 -0.10 -11.51
CA PHE A 32 -6.93 0.99 -10.65
C PHE A 32 -8.10 1.76 -10.03
N ASN A 33 -9.18 1.99 -10.77
CA ASN A 33 -10.37 2.64 -10.22
C ASN A 33 -11.09 1.77 -9.15
N ILE A 34 -11.00 0.45 -9.27
CA ILE A 34 -11.62 -0.50 -8.32
C ILE A 34 -10.73 -0.72 -7.09
N LYS A 35 -9.42 -0.93 -7.28
CA LYS A 35 -8.49 -1.37 -6.22
C LYS A 35 -7.54 -0.28 -5.74
N GLY A 36 -7.50 0.88 -6.38
CA GLY A 36 -6.55 1.95 -6.09
C GLY A 36 -5.10 1.45 -6.17
N GLU A 37 -4.30 1.81 -5.17
CA GLU A 37 -2.88 1.43 -5.07
C GLU A 37 -2.65 -0.09 -4.94
N MET A 38 -3.65 -0.85 -4.49
CA MET A 38 -3.56 -2.32 -4.41
C MET A 38 -3.47 -2.98 -5.79
N THR A 39 -3.71 -2.23 -6.86
CA THR A 39 -3.50 -2.68 -8.25
C THR A 39 -2.07 -3.13 -8.51
N TRP A 40 -1.10 -2.51 -7.83
CA TRP A 40 0.31 -2.89 -7.93
C TRP A 40 0.61 -4.27 -7.33
N LEU A 41 -0.26 -4.78 -6.45
CA LEU A 41 -0.13 -6.13 -5.87
C LEU A 41 -0.79 -7.22 -6.71
N CYS A 42 -1.55 -6.86 -7.75
CA CYS A 42 -2.19 -7.85 -8.61
C CYS A 42 -1.15 -8.58 -9.47
N TYR A 43 -1.37 -9.89 -9.67
CA TYR A 43 -0.51 -10.73 -10.48
C TYR A 43 -0.46 -10.24 -11.93
N GLU A 44 -1.62 -9.95 -12.53
CA GLU A 44 -1.77 -9.48 -13.91
C GLU A 44 -0.92 -8.22 -14.19
N THR A 45 -1.00 -7.21 -13.31
CA THR A 45 -0.22 -5.98 -13.41
C THR A 45 1.27 -6.27 -13.28
N GLY A 46 1.65 -7.15 -12.35
CA GLY A 46 3.05 -7.52 -12.10
C GLY A 46 3.67 -8.33 -13.24
N THR A 47 2.89 -9.14 -13.95
CA THR A 47 3.37 -9.87 -15.12
C THR A 47 3.48 -8.99 -16.36
N LYS A 48 2.54 -8.05 -16.53
CA LYS A 48 2.47 -7.22 -17.74
C LYS A 48 3.40 -6.00 -17.69
N TYR A 49 3.54 -5.39 -16.52
CA TYR A 49 4.36 -4.19 -16.29
C TYR A 49 5.35 -4.44 -15.16
N SER A 50 6.29 -5.34 -15.41
CA SER A 50 7.15 -5.90 -14.36
C SER A 50 8.08 -4.86 -13.74
N HIS A 51 8.64 -3.95 -14.54
CA HIS A 51 9.58 -2.94 -14.04
C HIS A 51 8.83 -1.89 -13.22
N SER A 52 7.76 -1.34 -13.80
CA SER A 52 6.90 -0.32 -13.18
C SER A 52 6.25 -0.84 -11.90
N THR A 53 5.76 -2.08 -11.92
CA THR A 53 5.14 -2.70 -10.73
C THR A 53 6.15 -2.97 -9.63
N ASN A 54 7.35 -3.45 -9.96
CA ASN A 54 8.40 -3.65 -8.96
C ASN A 54 8.84 -2.34 -8.31
N PHE A 55 8.96 -1.26 -9.09
CA PHE A 55 9.26 0.06 -8.56
C PHE A 55 8.13 0.57 -7.66
N ALA A 56 6.89 0.52 -8.12
CA ALA A 56 5.72 0.94 -7.37
C ALA A 56 5.58 0.15 -6.06
N ARG A 57 5.81 -1.17 -6.05
CA ARG A 57 5.81 -1.99 -4.83
C ARG A 57 6.86 -1.52 -3.83
N LYS A 58 8.10 -1.29 -4.27
CA LYS A 58 9.18 -0.82 -3.38
C LYS A 58 8.87 0.54 -2.76
N PHE A 59 8.22 1.42 -3.51
CA PHE A 59 7.94 2.78 -3.06
C PHE A 59 6.64 2.90 -2.25
N LEU A 60 5.59 2.18 -2.66
CA LEU A 60 4.25 2.29 -2.10
C LEU A 60 3.98 1.27 -1.00
N LEU A 61 4.68 0.14 -0.90
CA LEU A 61 4.47 -0.81 0.21
C LEU A 61 4.96 -0.29 1.57
N PRO A 62 6.13 0.35 1.70
CA PRO A 62 6.62 0.77 3.02
C PRO A 62 5.66 1.74 3.73
N PHE A 63 4.93 2.55 2.97
CA PHE A 63 4.10 3.65 3.47
C PHE A 63 2.86 3.19 4.26
N PRO A 64 2.00 2.27 3.77
CA PRO A 64 0.95 1.66 4.58
C PRO A 64 1.52 0.78 5.70
N PHE A 65 2.69 0.15 5.52
CA PHE A 65 3.28 -0.66 6.59
C PHE A 65 3.80 0.18 7.76
N SER A 66 4.37 1.37 7.53
CA SER A 66 4.78 2.27 8.61
C SER A 66 3.57 2.83 9.36
N TYR A 67 2.51 3.20 8.65
CA TYR A 67 1.25 3.63 9.28
C TYR A 67 0.62 2.51 10.12
N LEU A 68 0.57 1.28 9.60
CA LEU A 68 0.08 0.12 10.36
C LEU A 68 0.95 -0.19 11.58
N ALA A 69 2.28 -0.06 11.45
CA ALA A 69 3.19 -0.21 12.57
C ALA A 69 2.94 0.89 13.62
N GLU A 70 2.81 2.15 13.20
CA GLU A 70 2.52 3.29 14.07
C GLU A 70 1.17 3.12 14.79
N CYS A 71 0.11 2.74 14.07
CA CYS A 71 -1.20 2.43 14.66
C CYS A 71 -1.11 1.26 15.65
N GLY A 72 -0.35 0.21 15.31
CA GLY A 72 -0.10 -0.92 16.19
C GLY A 72 0.60 -0.50 17.49
N PHE A 73 1.71 0.23 17.37
CA PHE A 73 2.47 0.73 18.52
C PHE A 73 1.68 1.74 19.34
N SER A 74 0.92 2.63 18.70
CA SER A 74 0.03 3.57 19.39
C SER A 74 -1.06 2.84 20.16
N ALA A 75 -1.71 1.83 19.56
CA ALA A 75 -2.72 1.03 20.24
C ALA A 75 -2.14 0.24 21.43
N VAL A 76 -0.94 -0.32 21.28
CA VAL A 76 -0.21 -0.99 22.38
C VAL A 76 0.16 0.02 23.47
N ASN A 77 0.67 1.19 23.11
CA ASN A 77 1.06 2.23 24.05
C ASN A 77 -0.14 2.76 24.83
N ASP A 78 -1.26 3.01 24.15
CA ASP A 78 -2.53 3.35 24.81
C ASP A 78 -2.98 2.25 25.78
N LEU A 79 -2.88 0.98 25.37
CA LEU A 79 -3.25 -0.14 26.23
C LEU A 79 -2.33 -0.22 27.45
N LEU A 80 -1.02 0.01 27.29
CA LEU A 80 -0.04 0.04 28.36
C LEU A 80 -0.25 1.23 29.32
N LEU A 81 -0.49 2.42 28.79
CA LEU A 81 -0.78 3.63 29.57
C LEU A 81 -2.11 3.51 30.33
N LYS A 82 -3.12 2.89 29.71
CA LYS A 82 -4.42 2.63 30.35
C LYS A 82 -4.36 1.45 31.34
N LYS A 83 -3.36 0.56 31.21
CA LYS A 83 -3.12 -0.63 32.04
C LYS A 83 -2.67 -0.36 33.48
N ILE A 84 -2.38 0.89 33.86
CA ILE A 84 -2.19 1.22 35.29
C ILE A 84 -3.52 0.98 36.05
N ASN A 85 -4.67 1.06 35.38
CA ASN A 85 -6.00 0.85 35.99
C ASN A 85 -6.78 -0.31 35.34
N GLU A 86 -6.29 -1.55 35.45
CA GLU A 86 -6.99 -2.79 35.06
C GLU A 86 -6.91 -3.19 33.57
N LEU A 87 -6.23 -4.31 33.28
CA LEU A 87 -6.58 -5.40 32.33
C LEU A 87 -5.37 -5.98 31.59
N ASP A 88 -5.27 -7.31 31.58
CA ASP A 88 -4.16 -8.10 31.05
C ASP A 88 -4.20 -8.22 29.50
N ILE A 89 -3.42 -7.38 28.81
CA ILE A 89 -3.27 -7.26 27.33
C ILE A 89 -3.28 -8.60 26.56
N ASN A 90 -2.69 -9.65 27.12
CA ASN A 90 -2.52 -10.93 26.42
C ASN A 90 -3.74 -11.86 26.51
N LYS A 91 -4.66 -11.65 27.47
CA LYS A 91 -5.70 -12.65 27.77
C LYS A 91 -7.03 -12.44 27.04
N ARG A 92 -7.33 -11.23 26.55
CA ARG A 92 -8.67 -10.87 26.07
C ARG A 92 -8.77 -10.52 24.58
N GLY A 93 -7.63 -10.37 23.90
CA GLY A 93 -7.61 -9.97 22.48
C GLY A 93 -7.98 -8.50 22.25
N ASP A 94 -7.92 -7.66 23.29
CA ASP A 94 -8.31 -6.23 23.24
C ASP A 94 -7.52 -5.44 22.20
N LEU A 95 -6.27 -5.83 21.92
CA LEU A 95 -5.46 -5.24 20.86
C LEU A 95 -6.07 -5.48 19.48
N ARG A 96 -6.57 -6.69 19.18
CA ARG A 96 -7.24 -6.99 17.91
C ARG A 96 -8.50 -6.14 17.77
N ILE A 97 -9.30 -6.02 18.83
CA ILE A 97 -10.54 -5.21 18.82
C ILE A 97 -10.21 -3.74 18.50
N LYS A 98 -9.12 -3.19 19.07
CA LYS A 98 -8.70 -1.81 18.82
C LYS A 98 -8.22 -1.55 17.39
N LEU A 99 -7.59 -2.54 16.76
CA LEU A 99 -7.04 -2.42 15.41
C LEU A 99 -8.05 -2.73 14.29
N THR A 100 -9.23 -3.28 14.62
CA THR A 100 -10.24 -3.71 13.62
C THR A 100 -11.38 -2.69 13.46
N LYS A 101 -11.08 -1.39 13.47
CA LYS A 101 -12.11 -0.34 13.41
C LYS A 101 -12.61 -0.06 11.99
#